data_AF-A0A919AZP2-F1
#
_entry.id   AF-A0A919AZP2-F1
#
_cell.length_a   1.000
_cell.length_b   1.000
_cell.length_c   1.000
_cell.angle_alpha   90.00
_cell.angle_beta   90.00
_cell.angle_gamma   90.00
#
_symmetry.space_group_name_H-M   'P 1'
#
loop_
_entity.id
_entity.type
_entity.pdbx_description
1 polymer ?
#
loop_
_entity_poly.entity_id
_entity_poly.type
_entity_poly.pdbx_seq_one_letter_code
_entity_poly.pdbx_strand_id
1 'polypeptide(L)'
;MLSLLPHLPCQYDHGMASAHDIMQRMREVQAAREKAFEPLAEILGQRAELQRQLEALDAPYAEAFAAAEAAGWTAEELKGIGAEEPAKRPSRRQRSKRAAAKKAATETTSADSSTDSPAAAVPTQNGAAGLETAAAGSTTG
;
A
#
# COMPACT_ATOMS: atom_id res chain seq x y z
N MET A 1 -31.92 -43.18 -67.50
CA MET A 1 -31.09 -42.15 -66.84
C MET A 1 -30.99 -42.50 -65.36
N LEU A 2 -29.93 -43.20 -64.97
CA LEU A 2 -29.62 -43.50 -63.56
C LEU A 2 -28.54 -42.51 -63.13
N SER A 3 -28.92 -41.56 -62.28
CA SER A 3 -27.99 -40.59 -61.72
C SER A 3 -27.14 -41.28 -60.66
N LEU A 4 -25.86 -41.47 -60.97
CA LEU A 4 -24.81 -41.89 -60.05
C LEU A 4 -24.45 -40.68 -59.18
N LEU A 5 -24.93 -40.65 -57.94
CA LEU A 5 -24.48 -39.66 -56.96
C LEU A 5 -23.06 -40.04 -56.49
N PRO A 6 -22.06 -39.16 -56.61
CA PRO A 6 -20.74 -39.42 -56.05
C PRO A 6 -20.83 -39.40 -54.52
N HIS A 7 -20.49 -40.54 -53.92
CA HIS A 7 -20.25 -40.65 -52.49
C HIS A 7 -19.03 -39.78 -52.15
N LEU A 8 -19.27 -38.60 -51.58
CA LEU A 8 -18.23 -37.82 -50.93
C LEU A 8 -17.75 -38.63 -49.73
N PRO A 9 -16.48 -39.08 -49.67
CA PRO A 9 -15.94 -39.61 -48.44
C PRO A 9 -15.97 -38.46 -47.43
N CYS A 10 -16.69 -38.65 -46.33
CA CYS A 10 -16.52 -37.83 -45.13
C CYS A 10 -15.08 -38.04 -44.65
N GLN A 11 -14.14 -37.26 -45.17
CA GLN A 11 -12.83 -37.10 -44.55
C GLN A 11 -13.07 -36.37 -43.23
N TYR A 12 -13.35 -37.13 -42.18
CA TYR A 12 -13.12 -36.71 -40.80
C TYR A 12 -11.61 -36.76 -40.54
N ASP A 13 -10.85 -35.94 -41.26
CA ASP A 13 -9.44 -35.67 -40.96
C ASP A 13 -9.37 -34.37 -40.15
N HIS A 14 -10.18 -34.32 -39.09
CA HIS A 14 -10.13 -33.37 -37.99
C HIS A 14 -10.09 -34.27 -36.74
N GLY A 15 -8.92 -34.44 -36.14
CA GLY A 15 -8.42 -33.37 -35.27
C GLY A 15 -9.09 -33.40 -33.89
N MET A 16 -9.73 -34.50 -33.50
CA MET A 16 -10.05 -34.76 -32.09
C MET A 16 -8.76 -35.09 -31.37
N ALA A 17 -8.10 -34.08 -30.81
CA ALA A 17 -7.06 -34.28 -29.81
C ALA A 17 -7.60 -35.31 -28.80
N SER A 18 -6.87 -36.42 -28.61
CA SER A 18 -7.31 -37.43 -27.66
C SER A 18 -7.42 -36.79 -26.27
N ALA A 19 -8.24 -37.35 -25.38
CA ALA A 19 -8.34 -36.84 -24.01
C ALA A 19 -6.94 -36.73 -23.34
N HIS A 20 -6.02 -37.63 -23.69
CA HIS A 20 -4.63 -37.58 -23.27
C HIS A 20 -3.89 -36.34 -23.82
N ASP A 21 -4.05 -35.99 -25.09
CA ASP A 21 -3.41 -34.81 -25.70
C ASP A 21 -3.94 -33.50 -25.10
N ILE A 22 -5.24 -33.45 -24.79
CA ILE A 22 -5.85 -32.29 -24.13
C ILE A 22 -5.26 -32.13 -22.72
N MET A 23 -5.18 -33.21 -21.93
CA MET A 23 -4.57 -33.19 -20.60
C MET A 23 -3.07 -32.84 -20.66
N GLN A 24 -2.35 -33.32 -21.66
CA GLN A 24 -0.94 -33.01 -21.87
C GLN A 24 -0.73 -31.52 -22.13
N ARG A 25 -1.51 -30.93 -23.04
CA ARG A 25 -1.45 -29.49 -23.33
C ARG A 25 -1.80 -28.64 -22.11
N MET A 26 -2.79 -29.04 -21.31
CA MET A 26 -3.12 -28.32 -20.07
C MET A 26 -1.95 -28.31 -19.08
N ARG A 27 -1.25 -29.44 -18.92
CA ARG A 27 -0.05 -29.52 -18.06
C ARG A 27 1.06 -28.62 -18.56
N GLU A 28 1.32 -28.60 -19.86
CA GLU A 28 2.35 -27.74 -20.47
C GLU A 28 2.05 -26.25 -20.27
N VAL A 29 0.79 -25.84 -20.46
CA VAL A 29 0.35 -24.46 -20.21
C VAL A 29 0.52 -24.09 -18.73
N GLN A 30 0.16 -24.99 -17.82
CA GLN A 30 0.30 -24.74 -16.38
C GLN A 30 1.77 -24.64 -15.96
N ALA A 31 2.63 -25.55 -16.45
CA ALA A 31 4.06 -25.50 -16.21
C ALA A 31 4.71 -24.21 -16.78
N ALA A 32 4.26 -23.76 -17.95
CA ALA A 32 4.73 -22.51 -18.54
C ALA A 32 4.31 -21.29 -17.68
N ARG A 33 3.09 -21.30 -17.13
CA ARG A 33 2.62 -20.25 -16.22
C ARG A 33 3.42 -20.22 -14.92
N GLU A 34 3.66 -21.38 -14.31
CA GLU A 34 4.45 -21.50 -13.08
C GLU A 34 5.88 -21.00 -13.29
N LYS A 35 6.52 -21.42 -14.39
CA LYS A 35 7.85 -20.96 -14.77
C LYS A 35 7.92 -19.44 -15.03
N ALA A 36 6.87 -18.86 -15.59
CA ALA A 36 6.80 -17.41 -15.80
C ALA A 36 6.53 -16.63 -14.50
N PHE A 37 5.87 -17.26 -13.52
CA PHE A 37 5.54 -16.63 -12.25
C PHE A 37 6.74 -16.51 -11.31
N GLU A 38 7.65 -17.49 -11.31
CA GLU A 38 8.82 -17.51 -10.44
C GLU A 38 9.67 -16.21 -10.49
N PRO A 39 10.16 -15.73 -11.65
CA PRO A 39 10.91 -14.47 -11.70
C PRO A 39 10.07 -13.24 -11.32
N LEU A 40 8.77 -13.26 -11.59
CA LEU A 40 7.88 -12.17 -11.20
C LEU A 40 7.73 -12.10 -9.67
N ALA A 41 7.56 -13.25 -9.01
CA ALA A 41 7.47 -13.33 -7.56
C ALA A 41 8.77 -12.83 -6.89
N GLU A 42 9.93 -13.16 -7.45
CA GLU A 42 11.21 -12.66 -6.97
C GLU A 42 11.30 -11.13 -7.06
N ILE A 43 10.97 -10.55 -8.21
CA ILE A 43 10.98 -9.09 -8.41
C ILE A 43 9.99 -8.40 -7.45
N LEU A 44 8.81 -8.98 -7.23
CA LEU A 44 7.84 -8.43 -6.29
C LEU A 44 8.35 -8.48 -4.84
N GLY A 45 9.05 -9.54 -4.46
CA GLY A 45 9.72 -9.62 -3.15
C GLY A 45 10.79 -8.55 -2.98
N GLN A 46 11.66 -8.38 -3.98
CA GLN A 46 12.69 -7.32 -3.98
C GLN A 46 12.07 -5.92 -3.90
N ARG A 47 10.99 -5.67 -4.65
CA ARG A 47 10.27 -4.39 -4.63
C ARG A 47 9.71 -4.09 -3.25
N ALA A 48 9.08 -5.07 -2.60
CA ALA A 48 8.52 -4.91 -1.26
C ALA A 48 9.60 -4.57 -0.23
N GLU A 49 10.76 -5.25 -0.31
CA GLU A 49 11.89 -4.98 0.59
C GLU A 49 12.48 -3.58 0.37
N LEU A 50 12.69 -3.16 -0.88
CA LEU A 50 13.17 -1.81 -1.19
C LEU A 50 12.18 -0.74 -0.71
N GLN A 51 10.88 -0.98 -0.85
CA GLN A 51 9.87 -0.06 -0.35
C GLN A 51 9.92 0.07 1.18
N ARG A 52 10.06 -1.05 1.90
CA ARG A 52 10.24 -1.04 3.35
C ARG A 52 11.49 -0.26 3.77
N GLN A 53 12.59 -0.40 3.04
CA GLN A 53 13.82 0.34 3.30
C GLN A 53 13.65 1.84 3.07
N LEU A 54 12.93 2.24 2.01
CA LEU A 54 12.60 3.66 1.77
C LEU A 54 11.72 4.23 2.89
N GLU A 55 10.66 3.52 3.28
CA GLU A 55 9.77 3.94 4.37
C GLU A 55 10.52 4.08 5.70
N ALA A 56 11.52 3.23 5.95
CA ALA A 56 12.38 3.32 7.13
C ALA A 56 13.32 4.55 7.09
N LEU A 57 13.68 5.02 5.89
CA LEU A 57 14.55 6.19 5.69
C LEU A 57 13.77 7.52 5.63
N ASP A 58 12.48 7.50 5.34
CA ASP A 58 11.65 8.72 5.22
C ASP A 58 11.69 9.58 6.49
N ALA A 59 11.52 8.98 7.67
CA ALA A 59 11.53 9.69 8.95
C ALA A 59 12.90 10.33 9.27
N PRO A 60 14.03 9.60 9.28
CA PRO A 60 15.33 10.21 9.56
C PRO A 60 15.74 11.23 8.49
N TYR A 61 15.34 11.03 7.23
CA TYR A 61 15.54 12.01 6.17
C TYR A 61 14.80 13.32 6.46
N ALA A 62 13.53 13.25 6.84
CA ALA A 62 12.74 14.43 7.13
C ALA A 62 13.25 15.22 8.35
N GLU A 63 13.77 14.50 9.36
CA GLU A 63 14.46 15.12 10.50
C GLU A 63 15.75 15.82 10.08
N ALA A 64 16.58 15.17 9.25
CA ALA A 64 17.82 15.77 8.74
C ALA A 64 17.55 17.02 7.89
N PHE A 65 16.51 16.98 7.04
CA PHE A 65 16.08 18.15 6.27
C PHE A 65 15.65 19.30 7.17
N ALA A 66 14.81 19.02 8.18
CA ALA A 66 14.36 20.04 9.14
C ALA A 66 15.51 20.61 9.99
N ALA A 67 16.52 19.79 10.32
CA ALA A 67 17.73 20.22 11.02
C ALA A 67 18.59 21.15 10.15
N ALA A 68 18.72 20.85 8.85
CA ALA A 68 19.42 21.72 7.90
C ALA A 68 18.70 23.07 7.76
N GLU A 69 17.37 23.08 7.64
CA GLU A 69 16.57 24.32 7.67
C GLU A 69 16.76 25.10 8.98
N ALA A 70 16.87 24.42 10.12
CA ALA A 70 17.13 25.05 11.40
C ALA A 70 18.55 25.63 11.51
N ALA A 71 19.52 25.07 10.77
CA ALA A 71 20.89 25.57 10.65
C ALA A 71 21.02 26.73 9.64
N GLY A 72 19.93 27.12 8.97
CA GLY A 72 19.90 28.26 8.04
C GLY A 72 20.04 27.89 6.57
N TRP A 73 20.06 26.60 6.22
CA TRP A 73 19.97 26.18 4.83
C TRP A 73 18.57 26.44 4.29
N THR A 74 18.49 27.08 3.13
CA THR A 74 17.21 27.27 2.45
C THR A 74 16.80 26.00 1.71
N ALA A 75 15.49 25.83 1.50
CA ALA A 75 14.99 24.69 0.72
C ALA A 75 15.52 24.68 -0.73
N GLU A 76 15.85 25.85 -1.29
CA GLU A 76 16.42 25.99 -2.62
C GLU A 76 17.87 25.48 -2.69
N GLU A 77 18.68 25.80 -1.67
CA GLU A 77 20.05 25.28 -1.54
C GLU A 77 20.05 23.76 -1.30
N LEU A 78 19.12 23.26 -0.47
CA LEU A 78 18.93 21.82 -0.24
C LEU A 78 18.48 21.11 -1.53
N LYS A 79 17.57 21.71 -2.28
CA LYS A 79 17.18 21.19 -3.60
C LYS A 79 18.35 21.21 -4.59
N GLY A 80 19.22 22.21 -4.51
CA GLY A 80 20.43 22.31 -5.33
C GLY A 80 21.43 21.16 -5.12
N ILE A 81 21.46 20.58 -3.92
CA ILE A 81 22.26 19.37 -3.61
C ILE A 81 21.48 18.05 -3.80
N GLY A 82 20.28 18.13 -4.37
CA GLY A 82 19.42 16.96 -4.63
C GLY A 82 18.61 16.48 -3.42
N ALA A 83 18.54 17.27 -2.34
CA ALA A 83 17.63 16.98 -1.23
C ALA A 83 16.23 17.51 -1.59
N GLU A 84 15.29 16.59 -1.83
CA GLU A 84 13.88 16.93 -2.03
C GLU A 84 13.15 17.17 -0.71
N GLU A 85 12.09 17.97 -0.80
CA GLU A 85 11.26 18.27 0.36
C GLU A 85 10.48 17.02 0.80
N PRO A 86 10.61 16.57 2.06
CA PRO A 86 9.92 15.37 2.54
C PRO A 86 8.40 15.60 2.59
N ALA A 87 7.63 14.67 2.01
CA ALA A 87 6.16 14.75 1.98
C ALA A 87 5.51 14.81 3.37
N LYS A 88 6.18 14.28 4.39
CA LYS A 88 5.81 14.38 5.81
C LYS A 88 6.86 15.20 6.54
N ARG A 89 6.80 16.53 6.42
CA ARG A 89 7.61 17.40 7.28
C ARG A 89 7.28 17.10 8.76
N PRO A 90 8.28 16.83 9.62
CA PRO A 90 8.04 16.71 11.04
C PRO A 90 7.44 18.03 11.53
N SER A 91 6.21 17.96 12.06
CA SER A 91 5.48 19.13 12.55
C SER A 91 6.38 19.89 13.51
N ARG A 92 6.90 21.06 13.07
CA ARG A 92 7.68 21.99 13.91
C ARG A 92 6.79 22.35 15.09
N ARG A 93 6.93 21.61 16.19
CA ARG A 93 6.33 21.95 17.47
C ARG A 93 6.88 23.32 17.80
N GLN A 94 6.03 24.34 17.72
CA GLN A 94 6.39 25.71 18.06
C GLN A 94 7.13 25.66 19.40
N ARG A 95 8.45 25.81 19.35
CA ARG A 95 9.30 25.99 20.52
C ARG A 95 8.95 27.38 21.02
N SER A 96 7.84 27.43 21.75
CA SER A 96 7.37 28.58 22.48
C SER A 96 8.58 29.17 23.19
N LYS A 97 8.95 30.37 22.75
CA LYS A 97 9.91 31.22 23.42
C LYS A 97 9.31 31.63 24.78
N ARG A 98 9.15 30.69 25.72
CA ARG A 98 9.17 31.00 27.15
C ARG A 98 10.62 30.92 27.60
N ALA A 99 11.38 31.90 27.13
CA ALA A 99 12.56 32.34 27.84
C ALA A 99 12.12 32.77 29.24
N ALA A 100 12.81 32.23 30.24
CA ALA A 100 13.19 32.90 31.48
C ALA A 100 12.21 33.94 32.05
N ALA A 101 11.41 33.51 33.04
CA ALA A 101 11.00 34.40 34.12
C ALA A 101 11.06 33.66 35.47
N LYS A 102 12.11 34.02 36.22
CA LYS A 102 12.23 34.08 37.68
C LYS A 102 12.39 32.80 38.52
N LYS A 103 13.59 32.69 39.09
CA LYS A 103 13.88 32.18 40.44
C LYS A 103 12.84 32.66 41.47
N ALA A 104 12.28 31.72 42.22
CA ALA A 104 11.95 31.77 43.66
C ALA A 104 11.45 30.35 44.00
N ALA A 105 12.25 29.46 44.59
CA ALA A 105 12.37 29.30 46.05
C ALA A 105 11.06 29.63 46.79
N THR A 106 10.35 28.63 47.30
CA THR A 106 10.04 28.40 48.72
C THR A 106 9.09 27.20 48.86
N GLU A 107 9.43 26.32 49.79
CA GLU A 107 8.66 25.18 50.29
C GLU A 107 7.27 25.58 50.80
N THR A 108 6.29 24.66 50.78
CA THR A 108 5.63 24.09 51.98
C THR A 108 4.25 23.46 51.66
N THR A 109 4.18 22.17 52.00
CA THR A 109 3.10 21.42 52.68
C THR A 109 1.67 21.31 52.14
N SER A 110 1.22 20.05 52.25
CA SER A 110 -0.13 19.55 52.51
C SER A 110 -1.10 19.52 51.33
N ALA A 111 -2.04 18.60 51.21
CA ALA A 111 -2.33 17.25 51.71
C ALA A 111 -3.78 17.01 51.23
N ASP A 112 -4.14 15.76 50.96
CA ASP A 112 -5.49 15.27 50.64
C ASP A 112 -6.05 15.75 49.28
N SER A 113 -6.68 14.91 48.45
CA SER A 113 -7.62 13.86 48.82
C SER A 113 -7.59 12.76 47.77
N SER A 114 -7.68 11.52 48.24
CA SER A 114 -7.88 10.32 47.44
C SER A 114 -9.30 10.25 46.86
N THR A 115 -9.44 9.40 45.84
CA THR A 115 -10.64 8.65 45.45
C THR A 115 -11.82 9.45 44.88
N ASP A 116 -11.97 9.42 43.55
CA ASP A 116 -13.24 8.95 42.99
C ASP A 116 -13.05 8.23 41.64
N SER A 117 -14.00 7.34 41.37
CA SER A 117 -13.94 6.14 40.53
C SER A 117 -14.01 6.40 39.01
N PRO A 118 -13.49 5.47 38.18
CA PRO A 118 -13.68 5.53 36.73
C PRO A 118 -15.08 5.01 36.36
N ALA A 119 -15.99 5.92 35.99
CA ALA A 119 -17.24 5.55 35.34
C ALA A 119 -16.97 5.18 33.88
N ALA A 120 -17.19 3.91 33.57
CA ALA A 120 -17.13 3.33 32.24
C ALA A 120 -18.11 4.04 31.28
N ALA A 121 -17.60 4.67 30.22
CA ALA A 121 -18.40 5.02 29.05
C ALA A 121 -18.32 3.86 28.05
N VAL A 122 -19.42 3.12 27.99
CA VAL A 122 -19.69 2.02 27.06
C VAL A 122 -19.64 2.54 25.60
N PRO A 123 -18.98 1.85 24.67
CA PRO A 123 -18.98 2.22 23.25
C PRO A 123 -20.34 1.92 22.60
N THR A 124 -20.96 2.95 22.02
CA THR A 124 -22.17 2.81 21.19
C THR A 124 -21.80 2.21 19.83
N GLN A 125 -21.99 0.90 19.70
CA GLN A 125 -21.93 0.15 18.46
C GLN A 125 -23.16 0.49 17.60
N ASN A 126 -23.01 1.44 16.68
CA ASN A 126 -24.07 1.74 15.71
C ASN A 126 -23.89 0.83 14.48
N GLY A 127 -24.47 -0.36 14.56
CA GLY A 127 -24.67 -1.25 13.42
C GLY A 127 -26.03 -0.97 12.78
N ALA A 128 -26.02 -0.51 11.53
CA ALA A 128 -27.16 -0.66 10.64
C ALA A 128 -26.64 -1.11 9.27
N ALA A 129 -26.93 -2.38 8.97
CA ALA A 129 -26.96 -2.97 7.64
C ALA A 129 -27.63 -2.02 6.64
N GLY A 130 -27.23 -1.93 5.37
CA GLY A 130 -27.01 -3.02 4.43
C GLY A 130 -28.06 -2.92 3.32
N LEU A 131 -27.67 -3.35 2.12
CA LEU A 131 -28.41 -3.40 0.83
C LEU A 131 -28.25 -2.13 -0.02
N GLU A 132 -27.33 -2.15 -1.00
CA GLU A 132 -27.49 -2.71 -2.35
C GLU A 132 -28.51 -1.97 -3.21
N THR A 133 -28.02 -1.27 -4.24
CA THR A 133 -28.55 -1.40 -5.61
C THR A 133 -27.50 -0.95 -6.62
N ALA A 134 -27.29 -1.80 -7.61
CA ALA A 134 -26.48 -1.60 -8.80
C ALA A 134 -27.07 -0.56 -9.77
N ALA A 135 -26.21 0.13 -10.51
CA ALA A 135 -26.40 0.56 -11.91
C ALA A 135 -25.15 1.38 -12.30
N ALA A 136 -24.21 0.84 -13.09
CA ALA A 136 -24.23 0.83 -14.55
C ALA A 136 -24.13 2.25 -15.17
N GLY A 137 -23.00 2.52 -15.82
CA GLY A 137 -22.78 3.75 -16.58
C GLY A 137 -21.36 3.83 -17.14
N SER A 138 -21.08 3.00 -18.14
CA SER A 138 -19.92 3.12 -19.02
C SER A 138 -20.22 4.15 -20.13
N THR A 139 -19.16 4.62 -20.79
CA THR A 139 -19.07 5.20 -22.15
C THR A 139 -18.98 6.73 -22.33
N THR A 140 -17.79 7.12 -22.81
CA THR A 140 -17.48 7.89 -24.02
C THR A 140 -17.81 9.38 -24.11
N GLY A 141 -16.73 10.16 -24.27
CA GLY A 141 -16.65 11.45 -24.94
C GLY A 141 -15.21 11.67 -25.40
#